data_AF-A0A5N7WRT8-F1
#
_entry.id   AF-A0A5N7WRT8-F1
#
_cell.length_a   1.000
_cell.length_b   1.000
_cell.length_c   1.000
_cell.angle_alpha   90.00
_cell.angle_beta   90.00
_cell.angle_gamma   90.00
#
_symmetry.space_group_name_H-M   'P 1'
#
loop_
_entity.id
_entity.type
_entity.pdbx_description
1 polymer ?
#
loop_
_entity_poly.entity_id
_entity_poly.type
_entity_poly.pdbx_seq_one_letter_code
_entity_poly.pdbx_strand_id
1 'polypeptide(L)'
;MLTKRTRPYWTQILHRDDGTIGAQHQTITEILDGDTILPGASISEPLPISGQDLDQVLGAATVAALAQVEALKASLTQCQAQLDQTNAALADAAQTLAEQRTQLEAAAGLATQQAQTIGALQATIAALQQLDKQAAPESE
;
A
#
# COMPACT_ATOMS: atom_id res chain seq x y z
N MET A 1 -31.65 33.19 29.67
CA MET A 1 -30.26 32.80 29.99
C MET A 1 -29.46 32.95 28.71
N LEU A 2 -28.49 33.84 28.68
CA LEU A 2 -27.67 34.09 27.49
C LEU A 2 -26.60 33.00 27.39
N THR A 3 -26.51 32.32 26.25
CA THR A 3 -25.51 31.26 26.03
C THR A 3 -24.57 31.67 24.91
N LYS A 4 -23.25 31.58 25.14
CA LYS A 4 -22.25 31.97 24.15
C LYS A 4 -21.74 30.72 23.42
N ARG A 5 -21.71 30.73 22.09
CA ARG A 5 -21.09 29.68 21.28
C ARG A 5 -20.10 30.27 20.29
N THR A 6 -18.93 29.67 20.19
CA THR A 6 -17.91 30.02 19.18
C THR A 6 -17.99 29.02 18.02
N ARG A 7 -18.04 29.51 16.78
CA ARG A 7 -18.05 28.68 15.56
C ARG A 7 -16.64 28.59 14.92
N PRO A 8 -16.43 27.67 13.96
CA PRO A 8 -15.14 27.49 13.30
C PRO A 8 -14.58 28.80 12.75
N TYR A 9 -13.29 29.00 13.00
CA TYR A 9 -12.52 30.19 12.69
C TYR A 9 -12.09 30.17 11.21
N TRP A 10 -11.99 31.35 10.61
CA TRP A 10 -11.25 31.54 9.37
C TRP A 10 -9.92 32.22 9.70
N THR A 11 -8.82 31.64 9.21
CA THR A 11 -7.49 32.24 9.26
C THR A 11 -7.10 32.60 7.83
N GLN A 12 -6.80 33.88 7.58
CA GLN A 12 -6.24 34.35 6.32
C GLN A 12 -4.75 34.61 6.51
N ILE A 13 -3.92 34.03 5.63
CA ILE A 13 -2.48 34.33 5.57
C ILE A 13 -2.28 35.48 4.57
N LEU A 14 -1.72 36.59 5.02
CA LEU A 14 -1.46 37.76 4.21
C LEU A 14 0.03 37.82 3.85
N HIS A 15 0.29 37.89 2.55
CA HIS A 15 1.59 38.19 2.00
C HIS A 15 1.61 39.68 1.67
N ARG A 16 2.51 40.45 2.27
CA ARG A 16 2.65 41.88 2.01
C ARG A 16 3.79 42.13 1.02
N ASP A 17 3.69 43.24 0.28
CA ASP A 17 4.69 43.66 -0.71
C ASP A 17 6.05 44.00 -0.07
N ASP A 18 6.09 44.24 1.25
CA ASP A 18 7.30 44.42 2.04
C ASP A 18 8.01 43.10 2.43
N GLY A 19 7.48 41.95 1.96
CA GLY A 19 8.02 40.62 2.22
C GLY A 19 7.59 40.03 3.58
N THR A 20 6.78 40.74 4.37
CA THR A 20 6.28 40.21 5.64
C THR A 20 5.08 39.28 5.41
N ILE A 21 4.99 38.25 6.25
CA ILE A 21 3.85 37.35 6.30
C ILE A 21 3.14 37.53 7.64
N GLY A 22 1.85 37.83 7.59
CA GLY A 22 0.98 37.94 8.76
C GLY A 22 -0.19 36.97 8.68
N ALA A 23 -0.81 36.71 9.83
CA ALA A 23 -2.06 35.96 9.91
C ALA A 23 -3.16 36.84 10.50
N GLN A 24 -4.34 36.80 9.88
CA GLN A 24 -5.54 37.45 10.38
C GLN A 24 -6.55 36.38 10.78
N HIS A 25 -7.10 36.53 11.98
CA HIS A 25 -8.11 35.62 12.51
C HIS A 25 -9.46 36.32 12.57
N GLN A 26 -10.49 35.62 12.10
CA GLN A 26 -11.86 36.00 12.35
C GLN A 26 -12.49 35.01 13.32
N THR A 27 -12.84 35.49 14.52
CA THR A 27 -13.61 34.71 15.49
C THR A 27 -15.07 35.13 15.40
N ILE A 28 -15.94 34.19 15.06
CA ILE A 28 -17.38 34.40 15.08
C ILE A 28 -17.89 33.94 16.44
N THR A 29 -18.28 34.93 17.25
CA THR A 29 -18.97 34.72 18.51
C THR A 29 -20.47 34.83 18.26
N GLU A 30 -21.22 33.79 18.56
CA GLU A 30 -22.68 33.84 18.60
C GLU A 30 -23.14 34.01 20.04
N ILE A 31 -23.90 35.07 20.31
CA ILE A 31 -24.65 35.21 21.56
C ILE A 31 -26.08 34.73 21.30
N LEU A 32 -26.48 33.67 21.98
CA LEU A 32 -27.82 33.09 21.91
C LEU A 32 -28.69 33.72 22.99
N ASP A 33 -29.76 34.40 22.58
CA ASP A 33 -30.82 34.91 23.45
C ASP A 33 -32.18 34.33 23.02
N GLY A 34 -32.61 33.27 23.70
CA GLY A 34 -33.75 32.47 23.25
C GLY A 34 -33.50 31.86 21.87
N ASP A 35 -34.41 32.13 20.92
CA ASP A 35 -34.28 31.72 19.51
C ASP A 35 -33.51 32.73 18.64
N THR A 36 -33.01 33.82 19.23
CA THR A 36 -32.29 34.86 18.49
C THR A 36 -30.79 34.61 18.55
N ILE A 37 -30.15 34.54 17.37
CA ILE A 37 -28.69 34.53 17.24
C ILE A 37 -28.23 35.95 16.97
N LEU A 38 -27.43 36.52 17.87
CA LEU A 38 -26.71 37.76 17.62
C LEU A 38 -25.27 37.44 17.17
N PRO A 39 -24.95 37.59 15.87
CA PRO A 39 -23.60 37.36 15.37
C PRO A 39 -22.69 38.54 15.75
N GLY A 40 -21.69 38.27 16.59
CA GLY A 40 -20.56 39.17 16.81
C GLY A 40 -19.32 38.61 16.11
N ALA A 41 -18.89 39.24 15.02
CA ALA A 41 -17.61 38.93 14.40
C ALA A 41 -16.56 39.94 14.87
N SER A 42 -15.49 39.46 15.51
CA SER A 42 -14.31 40.27 15.77
C SER A 42 -13.19 39.85 14.83
N ILE A 43 -12.64 40.83 14.12
CA ILE A 43 -11.45 40.67 13.29
C ILE A 43 -10.27 41.13 14.15
N SER A 44 -9.34 40.23 14.41
CA SER A 44 -8.10 40.58 15.12
C SER A 44 -7.14 41.31 14.19
N GLU A 45 -6.33 42.22 14.74
CA GLU A 45 -5.23 42.81 13.97
C GLU A 45 -4.21 41.73 13.57
N PRO A 46 -3.58 41.85 12.38
CA PRO A 46 -2.63 40.86 11.92
C PRO A 46 -1.43 40.71 12.86
N LEU A 47 -1.16 39.49 13.31
CA LEU A 47 0.01 39.17 14.12
C LEU A 47 1.17 38.74 13.21
N PRO A 48 2.41 39.21 13.47
CA PRO A 48 3.58 38.73 12.76
C PRO A 48 3.86 37.27 13.14
N ILE A 49 4.17 36.43 12.15
CA ILE A 49 4.43 35.00 12.35
C ILE A 49 5.80 34.74 12.98
N SER A 50 6.79 35.62 12.74
CA SER A 50 8.15 35.43 13.23
C SER A 50 8.28 35.66 14.73
N GLY A 51 8.81 34.66 15.46
CA GLY A 51 9.17 34.79 16.88
C GLY A 51 8.01 34.68 17.87
N GLN A 52 6.82 34.30 17.40
CA GLN A 52 5.63 34.08 18.21
C GLN A 52 5.28 32.58 18.30
N ASP A 53 4.45 32.23 19.28
CA ASP A 53 3.87 30.89 19.39
C ASP A 53 2.87 30.66 18.24
N LEU A 54 3.10 29.62 17.43
CA LEU A 54 2.28 29.32 16.25
C LEU A 54 0.84 28.93 16.62
N ASP A 55 0.60 28.40 17.82
CA ASP A 55 -0.75 28.13 18.30
C ASP A 55 -1.57 29.42 18.48
N GLN A 56 -0.90 30.51 18.86
CA GLN A 56 -1.52 31.83 19.02
C GLN A 56 -1.72 32.56 17.67
N VAL A 57 -0.85 32.31 16.68
CA VAL A 57 -0.83 33.04 15.40
C VAL A 57 -1.47 32.29 14.23
N LEU A 58 -1.63 30.97 14.30
CA LEU A 58 -2.31 30.19 13.27
C LEU A 58 -3.65 29.64 13.78
N GLY A 59 -3.84 29.64 15.10
CA GLY A 59 -4.92 28.97 15.79
C GLY A 59 -4.63 27.48 15.96
N ALA A 60 -4.98 26.94 17.12
CA ALA A 60 -4.69 25.56 17.52
C ALA A 60 -5.12 24.50 16.49
N ALA A 61 -6.20 24.73 15.76
CA ALA A 61 -6.67 23.74 14.77
C ALA A 61 -5.94 23.83 13.42
N THR A 62 -5.27 24.95 13.09
CA THR A 62 -4.32 25.01 11.96
C THR A 62 -3.05 24.22 12.32
N VAL A 63 -2.52 24.39 13.54
CA VAL A 63 -1.36 23.62 14.01
C VAL A 63 -1.69 22.13 14.08
N ALA A 64 -2.89 21.77 14.59
CA ALA A 64 -3.36 20.38 14.57
C ALA A 64 -3.50 19.83 13.15
N ALA A 65 -3.98 20.63 12.19
CA ALA A 65 -4.07 20.22 10.79
C ALA A 65 -2.68 19.99 10.17
N LEU A 66 -1.69 20.84 10.47
CA LEU A 66 -0.30 20.61 10.04
C LEU A 66 0.26 19.32 10.63
N ALA A 67 0.06 19.07 11.92
CA ALA A 67 0.50 17.84 12.56
C ALA A 67 -0.16 16.59 11.94
N GLN A 68 -1.46 16.67 11.60
CA GLN A 68 -2.16 15.61 10.88
C GLN A 68 -1.59 15.40 9.47
N VAL A 69 -1.26 16.46 8.74
CA VAL A 69 -0.64 16.36 7.41
C VAL A 69 0.71 15.65 7.50
N GLU A 70 1.56 15.98 8.48
CA GLU A 70 2.83 15.30 8.67
C GLU A 70 2.66 13.82 9.04
N ALA A 71 1.69 13.51 9.91
CA ALA A 71 1.35 12.13 10.24
C ALA A 71 0.85 11.34 9.01
N LEU A 72 0.02 11.97 8.17
CA LEU A 72 -0.47 11.37 6.93
C LEU A 72 0.67 11.15 5.91
N LYS A 73 1.61 12.08 5.78
CA LYS A 73 2.80 11.91 4.92
C LYS A 73 3.67 10.75 5.39
N ALA A 74 3.89 10.62 6.71
CA ALA A 74 4.64 9.51 7.28
C ALA A 74 3.93 8.17 7.02
N SER A 75 2.61 8.12 7.20
CA SER A 75 1.80 6.93 6.91
C SER A 75 1.82 6.56 5.43
N LEU A 76 1.72 7.54 4.53
CA LEU A 76 1.84 7.34 3.08
C LEU A 76 3.20 6.75 2.70
N THR A 77 4.28 7.29 3.28
CA THR A 77 5.64 6.80 3.05
C THR A 77 5.80 5.35 3.53
N GLN A 78 5.25 5.02 4.71
CA GLN A 78 5.26 3.66 5.23
C GLN A 78 4.45 2.70 4.33
N CYS A 79 3.28 3.13 3.87
CA CYS A 79 2.43 2.33 2.98
C CYS A 79 3.13 2.08 1.64
N GLN A 80 3.81 3.09 1.08
CA GLN A 80 4.60 2.96 -0.14
C GLN A 80 5.73 1.92 0.04
N ALA A 81 6.47 1.98 1.16
CA ALA A 81 7.51 1.01 1.45
C ALA A 81 6.96 -0.43 1.58
N GLN A 82 5.78 -0.59 2.18
CA GLN A 82 5.10 -1.89 2.28
C GLN A 82 4.64 -2.41 0.91
N LEU A 83 4.15 -1.53 0.04
CA LEU A 83 3.75 -1.86 -1.32
C LEU A 83 4.97 -2.34 -2.13
N ASP A 84 6.08 -1.60 -2.05
CA ASP A 84 7.32 -1.95 -2.76
C ASP A 84 7.88 -3.29 -2.27
N GLN A 85 7.86 -3.53 -0.95
CA GLN A 85 8.26 -4.81 -0.37
C GLN A 85 7.37 -5.97 -0.84
N THR A 86 6.05 -5.75 -0.88
CA THR A 86 5.09 -6.76 -1.32
C THR A 86 5.27 -7.10 -2.81
N ASN A 87 5.51 -6.07 -3.63
CA ASN A 87 5.76 -6.26 -5.07
C ASN A 87 7.05 -7.06 -5.32
N ALA A 88 8.11 -6.78 -4.57
CA ALA A 88 9.35 -7.55 -4.65
C ALA A 88 9.11 -9.03 -4.26
N ALA A 89 8.43 -9.28 -3.15
CA ALA A 89 8.11 -10.64 -2.70
C ALA A 89 7.23 -11.40 -3.72
N LEU A 90 6.28 -10.70 -4.36
CA LEU A 90 5.44 -11.28 -5.40
C LEU A 90 6.24 -11.65 -6.65
N ALA A 91 7.20 -10.81 -7.06
CA ALA A 91 8.10 -11.10 -8.18
C ALA A 91 8.98 -12.33 -7.89
N ASP A 92 9.56 -12.42 -6.69
CA ASP A 92 10.37 -13.56 -6.26
C ASP A 92 9.54 -14.86 -6.22
N ALA A 93 8.31 -14.78 -5.71
CA ALA A 93 7.40 -15.92 -5.68
C ALA A 93 7.00 -16.38 -7.09
N ALA A 94 6.75 -15.44 -8.01
CA ALA A 94 6.44 -15.75 -9.40
C ALA A 94 7.62 -16.43 -10.12
N GLN A 95 8.85 -15.96 -9.88
CA GLN A 95 10.05 -16.60 -10.41
C GLN A 95 10.22 -18.02 -9.85
N THR A 96 10.08 -18.20 -8.54
CA THR A 96 10.17 -19.51 -7.89
C THR A 96 9.14 -20.49 -8.47
N LEU A 97 7.90 -20.03 -8.69
CA LEU A 97 6.86 -20.86 -9.30
C LEU A 97 7.20 -21.25 -10.74
N ALA A 98 7.75 -20.32 -11.53
CA ALA A 98 8.19 -20.60 -12.89
C ALA A 98 9.30 -21.66 -12.93
N GLU A 99 10.29 -21.54 -12.04
CA GLU A 99 11.38 -22.51 -11.89
C GLU A 99 10.85 -23.90 -11.50
N GLN A 100 9.94 -23.97 -10.50
CA GLN A 100 9.31 -25.22 -10.09
C GLN A 100 8.50 -25.87 -11.22
N ARG A 101 7.79 -25.07 -12.02
CA ARG A 101 7.05 -25.57 -13.18
C ARG A 101 8.00 -26.19 -14.21
N THR A 102 9.10 -25.53 -14.54
CA THR A 102 10.10 -26.09 -15.47
C THR A 102 10.70 -27.39 -14.94
N GLN A 103 10.98 -27.48 -13.63
CA GLN A 103 11.48 -28.71 -13.00
C GLN A 103 10.46 -29.86 -13.08
N LEU A 104 9.17 -29.57 -12.84
CA LEU A 104 8.10 -30.56 -12.95
C LEU A 104 7.90 -31.05 -14.39
N GLU A 105 7.96 -30.15 -15.38
CA GLU A 105 7.89 -30.50 -16.80
C GLU A 105 9.07 -31.41 -17.21
N ALA A 106 10.28 -31.11 -16.74
CA ALA A 106 11.45 -31.96 -16.97
C ALA A 106 11.32 -33.34 -16.31
N ALA A 107 10.84 -33.40 -15.07
CA ALA A 107 10.62 -34.66 -14.36
C ALA A 107 9.55 -35.53 -15.04
N ALA A 108 8.47 -34.94 -15.54
CA ALA A 108 7.44 -35.64 -16.30
C ALA A 108 7.98 -36.21 -17.63
N GLY A 109 8.85 -35.46 -18.31
CA GLY A 109 9.56 -35.93 -19.51
C GLY A 109 10.42 -37.16 -19.23
N LEU A 110 11.20 -37.13 -18.13
CA LEU A 110 12.04 -38.26 -17.71
C LEU A 110 11.20 -39.51 -17.38
N ALA A 111 10.09 -39.33 -16.64
CA ALA A 111 9.19 -40.43 -16.30
C ALA A 111 8.60 -41.10 -17.56
N THR A 112 8.23 -40.30 -18.57
CA THR A 112 7.75 -40.81 -19.85
C THR A 112 8.82 -41.60 -20.59
N GLN A 113 10.06 -41.10 -20.62
CA GLN A 113 11.19 -41.80 -21.24
C GLN A 113 11.51 -43.13 -20.54
N GLN A 114 11.43 -43.17 -19.21
CA GLN A 114 11.60 -44.40 -18.44
C GLN A 114 10.51 -45.43 -18.78
N ALA A 115 9.24 -45.01 -18.86
CA ALA A 115 8.14 -45.90 -19.23
C ALA A 115 8.33 -46.49 -20.64
N GLN A 116 8.76 -45.68 -21.61
CA GLN A 116 9.09 -46.15 -22.96
C GLN A 116 10.23 -47.16 -22.96
N THR A 117 11.28 -46.90 -22.18
CA THR A 117 12.44 -47.80 -22.05
C THR A 117 12.03 -49.14 -21.45
N ILE A 118 11.21 -49.13 -20.39
CA ILE A 118 10.68 -50.36 -19.78
C ILE A 118 9.86 -51.16 -20.80
N GLY A 119 8.98 -50.49 -21.56
CA GLY A 119 8.20 -51.14 -22.61
C GLY A 119 9.08 -51.78 -23.70
N ALA A 120 10.12 -51.07 -24.15
CA ALA A 120 11.07 -51.59 -25.14
C ALA A 120 11.86 -52.81 -24.62
N LEU A 121 12.28 -52.78 -23.35
CA LEU A 121 12.94 -53.91 -22.71
C LEU A 121 12.01 -55.13 -22.60
N GLN A 122 10.74 -54.93 -22.21
CA GLN A 122 9.75 -56.00 -22.14
C GLN A 122 9.49 -56.63 -23.52
N ALA A 123 9.39 -55.82 -24.58
CA ALA A 123 9.25 -56.32 -25.94
C ALA A 123 10.47 -57.14 -26.39
N THR A 124 11.68 -56.69 -26.03
CA THR A 124 12.93 -57.40 -26.34
C THR A 124 13.00 -58.75 -25.60
N ILE A 125 12.61 -58.79 -24.32
CA ILE A 125 12.53 -60.04 -23.54
C ILE A 125 11.56 -61.02 -24.19
N ALA A 126 10.37 -60.56 -24.60
CA ALA A 126 9.38 -61.41 -25.26
C ALA A 126 9.91 -61.99 -26.59
N ALA A 127 10.62 -61.18 -27.39
CA ALA A 127 11.24 -61.64 -28.63
C ALA A 127 12.31 -62.71 -28.39
N LEU A 128 13.17 -62.53 -27.38
CA LEU A 128 14.18 -63.53 -27.00
C LEU A 128 13.55 -64.85 -26.53
N GLN A 129 12.46 -64.79 -25.76
CA GLN A 129 11.72 -65.99 -25.34
C GLN A 129 11.06 -66.74 -26.50
N GLN A 130 10.64 -66.05 -27.56
CA GLN A 130 10.11 -66.68 -28.77
C GLN A 130 11.21 -67.38 -29.57
N LEU A 131 12.37 -66.75 -29.71
CA LEU A 131 13.55 -67.35 -30.34
C LEU A 131 13.99 -68.64 -29.64
N ASP A 132 14.04 -68.63 -28.31
CA ASP A 132 14.42 -69.81 -27.51
C ASP A 132 13.44 -70.99 -27.74
N LYS A 133 12.13 -70.70 -27.77
CA LYS A 133 11.09 -71.70 -28.10
C LYS A 133 11.22 -72.27 -29.52
N GLN A 134 11.66 -71.48 -30.48
CA GLN A 134 11.88 -71.93 -31.86
C GLN A 134 13.18 -72.73 -32.02
N ALA A 135 14.16 -72.48 -31.16
CA ALA A 135 15.48 -73.11 -31.18
C ALA A 135 15.54 -74.46 -30.43
N ALA A 136 14.47 -74.87 -29.73
CA ALA A 136 14.33 -76.21 -29.17
C ALA A 136 13.63 -77.14 -30.19
N PRO A 137 14.36 -77.84 -31.08
CA PRO A 137 13.75 -78.80 -31.98
C PRO A 137 13.15 -79.97 -31.20
N GLU A 138 12.00 -80.45 -31.67
CA GLU A 138 11.35 -81.68 -31.23
C GLU A 138 12.36 -82.84 -31.30
N SER A 139 12.94 -83.19 -30.16
CA SER A 139 13.69 -84.44 -30.01
C SER A 139 12.67 -85.57 -29.81
N GLU A 140 12.17 -86.10 -30.93
CA GLU A 140 11.63 -87.47 -31.03
C GLU A 140 12.77 -88.51 -31.09
#